data_AF-A0A3D9L4L7-F1
#
_entry.id   AF-A0A3D9L4L7-F1
#
_cell.length_a   1.000
_cell.length_b   1.000
_cell.length_c   1.000
_cell.angle_alpha   90.00
_cell.angle_beta   90.00
_cell.angle_gamma   90.00
#
_symmetry.space_group_name_H-M   'P 1'
#
loop_
_entity.id
_entity.type
_entity.pdbx_description
1 polymer ?
#
loop_
_entity_poly.entity_id
_entity_poly.type
_entity_poly.pdbx_seq_one_letter_code
_entity_poly.pdbx_strand_id
1 'polypeptide(L)'
;MKYLTVMIVALMAAACSPKKQQTEEKPPADLKTQVMAVHDEVMPKMGELRTTQKELLAMADSSATDSVMAAKYQELATQIELANESMMDWMRKFNPNFEGSEEEVKAYLQDQLKGIKKVSDDMNNSLKAGREALED
;
A
#
# COMPACT_ATOMS: atom_id res chain seq x y z
N MET A 1 22.09 39.78 -43.98
CA MET A 1 22.98 38.70 -44.45
C MET A 1 24.10 38.60 -43.42
N LYS A 2 24.05 37.62 -42.50
CA LYS A 2 24.90 36.41 -42.50
C LYS A 2 26.39 36.79 -42.33
N TYR A 3 27.17 36.40 -41.31
CA TYR A 3 27.37 35.11 -40.62
C TYR A 3 28.06 35.43 -39.25
N LEU A 4 27.64 34.94 -38.07
CA LEU A 4 27.88 33.63 -37.45
C LEU A 4 29.30 33.06 -37.59
N THR A 5 30.08 33.08 -36.50
CA THR A 5 31.03 32.05 -35.96
C THR A 5 32.02 32.75 -35.00
N VAL A 6 32.56 32.22 -33.90
CA VAL A 6 32.45 31.00 -33.09
C VAL A 6 33.15 31.39 -31.77
N MET A 7 32.50 31.22 -30.62
CA MET A 7 33.17 31.29 -29.32
C MET A 7 33.12 29.90 -28.69
N ILE A 8 34.21 29.17 -28.86
CA ILE A 8 34.50 27.94 -28.13
C ILE A 8 34.80 28.34 -26.69
N VAL A 9 33.93 27.94 -25.75
CA VAL A 9 34.26 27.93 -24.32
C VAL A 9 34.02 26.52 -23.80
N ALA A 10 35.16 25.84 -23.69
CA ALA A 10 35.56 24.88 -22.66
C ALA A 10 34.47 24.00 -22.02
N LEU A 11 34.56 22.70 -22.36
CA LEU A 11 34.23 21.59 -21.48
C LEU A 11 34.79 21.85 -20.06
N MET A 12 33.90 21.91 -19.07
CA MET A 12 34.26 21.61 -17.68
C MET A 12 33.37 20.48 -17.17
N ALA A 13 34.02 19.33 -17.03
CA ALA A 13 33.75 18.22 -16.13
C ALA A 13 32.29 17.97 -15.69
N ALA A 14 31.69 16.96 -16.31
CA ALA A 14 30.62 16.19 -15.69
C ALA A 14 31.16 15.44 -14.46
N ALA A 15 31.18 16.11 -13.30
CA ALA A 15 31.23 15.45 -12.01
C ALA A 15 29.81 15.02 -11.61
N CYS A 16 29.28 13.99 -12.27
CA CYS A 16 28.12 13.27 -11.77
C CYS A 16 28.57 12.40 -10.58
N SER A 17 28.59 13.00 -9.39
CA SER A 17 28.44 12.22 -8.16
C SER A 17 27.07 11.51 -8.24
N PRO A 18 26.96 10.21 -7.92
CA PRO A 18 25.66 9.59 -7.76
C PRO A 18 24.94 10.36 -6.66
N LYS A 19 23.79 10.94 -7.02
CA LYS A 19 22.78 11.43 -6.08
C LYS A 19 22.56 10.31 -5.07
N LYS A 20 23.22 10.42 -3.91
CA LYS A 20 22.69 9.80 -2.70
C LYS A 20 21.27 10.32 -2.62
N GLN A 21 20.31 9.43 -2.79
CA GLN A 21 18.94 9.67 -2.35
C GLN A 21 19.07 10.00 -0.87
N GLN A 22 19.19 11.30 -0.60
CA GLN A 22 18.95 11.84 0.70
C GLN A 22 17.51 11.48 0.95
N THR A 23 17.32 10.58 1.91
CA THR A 23 16.10 10.54 2.71
C THR A 23 15.98 11.94 3.32
N GLU A 24 15.46 12.89 2.54
CA GLU A 24 15.04 14.16 3.07
C GLU A 24 14.03 13.82 4.15
N GLU A 25 14.36 14.22 5.37
CA GLU A 25 13.49 14.05 6.51
C GLU A 25 12.24 14.88 6.28
N LYS A 26 11.23 14.23 5.70
CA LYS A 26 9.92 14.84 5.44
C LYS A 26 9.35 15.34 6.78
N PRO A 27 8.87 16.59 6.85
CA PRO A 27 8.32 17.13 8.08
C PRO A 27 7.12 16.29 8.55
N PRO A 28 6.83 16.25 9.86
CA PRO A 28 5.75 15.42 10.41
C PRO A 28 4.38 15.62 9.73
N ALA A 29 4.04 16.85 9.32
CA ALA A 29 2.81 17.14 8.59
C ALA A 29 2.72 16.43 7.22
N ASP A 30 3.84 16.32 6.49
CA ASP A 30 3.91 15.58 5.23
C ASP A 30 3.76 14.07 5.45
N LEU A 31 4.34 13.54 6.55
CA LEU A 31 4.20 12.13 6.90
C LEU A 31 2.77 11.76 7.26
N LYS A 32 2.08 12.57 8.07
CA LYS A 32 0.66 12.35 8.40
C LYS A 32 -0.21 12.32 7.14
N THR A 33 0.04 13.23 6.19
CA THR A 33 -0.66 13.28 4.91
C THR A 33 -0.42 12.00 4.10
N GLN A 34 0.82 11.49 4.05
CA GLN A 34 1.13 10.23 3.37
C GLN A 34 0.47 9.02 4.01
N VAL A 35 0.42 8.95 5.35
CA VAL A 35 -0.28 7.88 6.07
C VAL A 35 -1.76 7.86 5.67
N MET A 36 -2.41 9.02 5.71
CA MET A 36 -3.82 9.14 5.36
C MET A 36 -4.09 8.89 3.88
N ALA A 37 -3.20 9.32 2.98
CA ALA A 37 -3.35 9.06 1.55
C ALA A 37 -3.41 7.56 1.24
N VAL A 38 -2.57 6.74 1.87
CA VAL A 38 -2.61 5.28 1.69
C VAL A 38 -3.89 4.70 2.29
N HIS A 39 -4.30 5.13 3.49
CA HIS A 39 -5.56 4.72 4.10
C HIS A 39 -6.76 5.01 3.17
N ASP A 40 -6.87 6.24 2.68
CA ASP A 40 -7.99 6.70 1.87
C ASP A 40 -8.03 6.03 0.50
N GLU A 41 -6.87 5.60 -0.04
CA GLU A 41 -6.79 4.85 -1.30
C GLU A 41 -7.46 3.48 -1.18
N VAL A 42 -7.28 2.77 -0.07
CA VAL A 42 -7.79 1.40 0.08
C VAL A 42 -9.08 1.29 0.89
N MET A 43 -9.47 2.29 1.69
CA MET A 43 -10.73 2.28 2.43
C MET A 43 -11.94 1.93 1.52
N PRO A 44 -12.11 2.53 0.33
CA PRO A 44 -13.24 2.22 -0.55
C PRO A 44 -13.32 0.74 -0.97
N LYS A 45 -12.21 -0.01 -0.91
CA LYS A 45 -12.15 -1.43 -1.30
C LYS A 45 -12.69 -2.39 -0.24
N MET A 46 -12.93 -1.92 0.99
CA MET A 46 -13.46 -2.76 2.09
C MET A 46 -14.80 -3.44 1.72
N GLY A 47 -15.66 -2.73 0.99
CA GLY A 47 -16.93 -3.30 0.51
C GLY A 47 -16.73 -4.38 -0.56
N GLU A 48 -15.74 -4.19 -1.44
CA GLU A 48 -15.39 -5.15 -2.48
C GLU A 48 -14.80 -6.42 -1.87
N LEU A 49 -13.84 -6.29 -0.94
CA LEU A 49 -13.29 -7.41 -0.15
C LEU A 49 -14.40 -8.26 0.48
N ARG A 50 -15.34 -7.63 1.21
CA ARG A 50 -16.47 -8.34 1.82
C ARG A 50 -17.38 -9.05 0.82
N THR A 51 -17.50 -8.52 -0.39
CA THR A 51 -18.33 -9.12 -1.44
C THR A 51 -17.62 -10.33 -2.02
N THR A 52 -16.36 -10.18 -2.43
CA THR A 52 -15.52 -11.27 -2.95
C THR A 52 -15.37 -12.40 -1.94
N GLN A 53 -15.19 -12.09 -0.65
CA GLN A 53 -15.15 -13.10 0.41
C GLN A 53 -16.41 -13.97 0.44
N LYS A 54 -17.59 -13.36 0.38
CA LYS A 54 -18.87 -14.08 0.40
C LYS A 54 -19.03 -14.97 -0.82
N GLU A 55 -18.61 -14.49 -1.98
CA GLU A 55 -18.64 -15.26 -3.23
C GLU A 55 -17.71 -16.47 -3.14
N LEU A 56 -16.48 -16.30 -2.63
CA LEU A 56 -15.56 -17.41 -2.38
C LEU A 56 -16.13 -18.45 -1.41
N LEU A 57 -16.76 -18.03 -0.32
CA LEU A 57 -17.41 -18.96 0.62
C LEU A 57 -18.55 -19.72 -0.05
N ALA A 58 -19.36 -19.06 -0.88
CA ALA A 58 -20.41 -19.73 -1.65
C ALA A 58 -19.83 -20.74 -2.65
N MET A 59 -18.72 -20.41 -3.30
CA MET A 59 -18.01 -21.33 -4.21
C MET A 59 -17.45 -22.54 -3.45
N ALA A 60 -16.90 -22.33 -2.25
CA ALA A 60 -16.43 -23.40 -1.39
C ALA A 60 -17.57 -24.37 -1.03
N ASP A 61 -18.73 -23.84 -0.61
CA ASP A 61 -19.91 -24.63 -0.25
C ASP A 61 -20.44 -25.42 -1.45
N SER A 62 -20.48 -24.80 -2.63
CA SER A 62 -20.92 -25.46 -3.87
C SER A 62 -19.96 -26.55 -4.37
N SER A 63 -18.68 -26.45 -3.98
CA SER A 63 -17.61 -27.37 -4.38
C SER A 63 -17.39 -28.49 -3.36
N ALA A 64 -18.33 -28.77 -2.46
CA ALA A 64 -18.15 -29.71 -1.35
C ALA A 64 -17.71 -31.13 -1.76
N THR A 65 -17.99 -31.56 -2.99
CA THR A 65 -17.55 -32.85 -3.54
C THR A 65 -16.13 -32.85 -4.08
N ASP A 66 -15.53 -31.67 -4.30
CA ASP A 66 -14.13 -31.45 -4.66
C ASP A 66 -13.44 -30.76 -3.49
N SER A 67 -12.88 -31.57 -2.58
CA SER A 67 -12.27 -31.08 -1.35
C SER A 67 -11.07 -30.16 -1.58
N VAL A 68 -10.37 -30.29 -2.71
CA VAL A 68 -9.22 -29.44 -3.04
C VAL A 68 -9.70 -28.06 -3.47
N MET A 69 -10.71 -28.00 -4.34
CA MET A 69 -11.29 -26.73 -4.77
C MET A 69 -12.01 -26.02 -3.62
N ALA A 70 -12.78 -26.74 -2.82
CA ALA A 70 -13.42 -26.18 -1.63
C ALA A 70 -12.40 -25.57 -0.65
N ALA A 71 -11.30 -26.27 -0.39
CA ALA A 71 -10.22 -25.75 0.46
C ALA A 71 -9.53 -24.51 -0.13
N LYS A 72 -9.29 -24.48 -1.46
CA LYS A 72 -8.74 -23.31 -2.15
C LYS A 72 -9.61 -22.07 -1.94
N TYR A 73 -10.92 -22.21 -2.11
CA TYR A 73 -11.85 -21.09 -1.93
C TYR A 73 -11.95 -20.63 -0.46
N GLN A 74 -11.96 -21.55 0.51
CA GLN A 74 -11.96 -21.20 1.93
C GLN A 74 -10.69 -20.47 2.35
N GLU A 75 -9.53 -20.89 1.84
CA GLU A 75 -8.26 -20.24 2.12
C GLU A 75 -8.24 -18.80 1.60
N LEU A 76 -8.68 -18.57 0.36
CA LEU A 76 -8.78 -17.23 -0.22
C LEU A 76 -9.77 -16.34 0.55
N ALA A 77 -10.92 -16.89 0.97
CA ALA A 77 -11.88 -16.16 1.80
C ALA A 77 -11.28 -15.77 3.17
N THR A 78 -10.46 -16.64 3.76
CA THR A 78 -9.77 -16.39 5.02
C THR A 78 -8.72 -15.29 4.86
N GLN A 79 -7.96 -15.29 3.76
CA GLN A 79 -6.97 -14.24 3.47
C GLN A 79 -7.64 -12.86 3.32
N ILE A 80 -8.81 -12.80 2.67
CA ILE A 80 -9.59 -11.56 2.56
C ILE A 80 -10.09 -11.10 3.94
N GLU A 81 -10.58 -12.01 4.79
CA GLU A 81 -11.00 -11.65 6.15
C GLU A 81 -9.84 -11.03 6.92
N LEU A 82 -8.67 -11.69 6.92
CA LEU A 82 -7.48 -11.21 7.62
C LEU A 82 -7.03 -9.84 7.10
N ALA A 83 -7.09 -9.60 5.79
CA ALA A 83 -6.78 -8.30 5.22
C ALA A 83 -7.77 -7.21 5.69
N ASN A 84 -9.06 -7.52 5.69
CA ASN A 84 -10.11 -6.63 6.17
C ASN A 84 -9.95 -6.33 7.68
N GLU A 85 -9.69 -7.34 8.50
CA GLU A 85 -9.40 -7.20 9.93
C GLU A 85 -8.15 -6.35 10.18
N SER A 86 -7.09 -6.52 9.37
CA SER A 86 -5.85 -5.75 9.51
C SER A 86 -6.06 -4.24 9.36
N MET A 87 -6.94 -3.81 8.45
CA MET A 87 -7.33 -2.42 8.29
C MET A 87 -8.10 -1.90 9.50
N MET A 88 -9.06 -2.69 10.00
CA MET A 88 -9.82 -2.34 11.21
C MET A 88 -8.91 -2.23 12.45
N ASP A 89 -7.95 -3.15 12.57
CA ASP A 89 -6.92 -3.14 13.60
C ASP A 89 -6.04 -1.92 13.53
N TRP A 90 -5.59 -1.57 12.33
CA TRP A 90 -4.77 -0.38 12.12
C TRP A 90 -5.54 0.89 12.49
N MET A 91 -6.79 1.05 12.03
CA MET A 91 -7.62 2.20 12.36
C MET A 91 -7.86 2.36 13.86
N ARG A 92 -8.02 1.26 14.61
CA ARG A 92 -8.19 1.29 16.06
C ARG A 92 -6.91 1.70 16.81
N LYS A 93 -5.74 1.36 16.27
CA LYS A 93 -4.43 1.62 16.88
C LYS A 93 -3.87 2.99 16.47
N PHE A 94 -4.29 3.52 15.33
CA PHE A 94 -3.84 4.81 14.84
C PHE A 94 -4.39 5.95 15.71
N ASN A 95 -3.49 6.77 16.24
CA ASN A 95 -3.78 7.98 16.99
C ASN A 95 -3.37 9.20 16.13
N PRO A 96 -4.32 9.91 15.50
CA PRO A 96 -4.00 11.07 14.67
C PRO A 96 -3.48 12.28 15.47
N ASN A 97 -3.63 12.26 16.79
CA ASN A 97 -3.24 13.32 17.72
C ASN A 97 -2.15 12.81 18.69
N PHE A 98 -1.26 11.92 18.23
CA PHE A 98 -0.11 11.50 19.02
C PHE A 98 0.76 12.73 19.37
N GLU A 99 1.03 12.92 20.66
CA GLU A 99 1.83 14.01 21.21
C GLU A 99 3.18 13.47 21.70
N GLY A 100 4.25 14.21 21.45
CA GLY A 100 5.63 13.86 21.82
C GLY A 100 6.62 14.91 21.31
N SER A 101 7.92 14.64 21.43
CA SER A 101 8.94 15.42 20.73
C SER A 101 8.77 15.32 19.21
N GLU A 102 9.40 16.23 18.46
CA GLU A 102 9.34 16.17 16.99
C GLU A 102 9.86 14.82 16.45
N GLU A 103 10.92 14.29 17.05
CA GLU A 103 11.50 12.99 16.72
C GLU A 103 10.56 11.83 17.07
N GLU A 104 9.88 11.88 18.22
CA GLU A 104 8.92 10.85 18.63
C GLU A 104 7.71 10.83 17.69
N VAL A 105 7.14 12.00 17.37
CA VAL A 105 6.02 12.13 16.43
C VAL A 105 6.42 11.63 15.05
N LYS A 106 7.61 11.99 14.58
CA LYS A 106 8.13 11.54 13.28
C LYS A 106 8.34 10.02 13.26
N ALA A 107 8.94 9.44 14.29
CA ALA A 107 9.14 7.99 14.40
C ALA A 107 7.80 7.24 14.42
N TYR A 108 6.83 7.75 15.19
CA TYR A 108 5.47 7.22 15.22
C TYR A 108 4.85 7.22 13.82
N LEU A 109 4.85 8.36 13.13
CA LEU A 109 4.24 8.46 11.79
C LEU A 109 4.96 7.60 10.75
N GLN A 110 6.28 7.44 10.85
CA GLN A 110 7.03 6.52 9.98
C GLN A 110 6.63 5.05 10.20
N ASP A 111 6.41 4.66 11.45
CA ASP A 111 5.91 3.32 11.79
C ASP A 111 4.48 3.13 11.27
N GLN A 112 3.59 4.10 11.49
CA GLN A 112 2.23 4.06 10.96
C GLN A 112 2.19 4.00 9.43
N LEU A 113 3.10 4.71 8.75
CA LEU A 113 3.24 4.67 7.29
C LEU A 113 3.65 3.28 6.79
N LYS A 114 4.54 2.59 7.50
CA LYS A 114 4.90 1.20 7.18
C LYS A 114 3.72 0.26 7.40
N GLY A 115 3.01 0.44 8.53
CA GLY A 115 1.84 -0.35 8.87
C GLY A 115 0.74 -0.26 7.83
N ILE A 116 0.32 0.97 7.47
CA ILE A 116 -0.78 1.17 6.51
C ILE A 116 -0.42 0.74 5.09
N LYS A 117 0.86 0.82 4.70
CA LYS A 117 1.33 0.26 3.42
C LYS A 117 1.20 -1.25 3.39
N LYS A 118 1.58 -1.94 4.47
CA LYS A 118 1.40 -3.39 4.57
C LYS A 118 -0.08 -3.77 4.49
N VAL A 119 -0.94 -3.06 5.21
CA VAL A 119 -2.41 -3.25 5.13
C VAL A 119 -2.91 -3.07 3.70
N SER A 120 -2.47 -1.99 3.02
CA SER A 120 -2.82 -1.73 1.62
C SER A 120 -2.39 -2.86 0.69
N ASP A 121 -1.17 -3.37 0.85
CA ASP A 121 -0.65 -4.49 0.06
C ASP A 121 -1.48 -5.76 0.32
N ASP A 122 -1.76 -6.10 1.58
CA ASP A 122 -2.56 -7.27 1.96
C ASP A 122 -3.98 -7.19 1.36
N MET A 123 -4.62 -6.01 1.44
CA MET A 123 -5.95 -5.77 0.86
C MET A 123 -5.96 -5.93 -0.66
N ASN A 124 -5.02 -5.30 -1.37
CA ASN A 124 -4.98 -5.35 -2.82
C ASN A 124 -4.63 -6.75 -3.33
N ASN A 125 -3.70 -7.45 -2.68
CA ASN A 125 -3.28 -8.79 -3.08
C ASN A 125 -4.36 -9.84 -2.82
N SER A 126 -4.99 -9.82 -1.64
CA SER A 126 -6.08 -10.75 -1.30
C SER A 126 -7.30 -10.54 -2.21
N LEU A 127 -7.65 -9.29 -2.49
CA LEU A 127 -8.73 -8.97 -3.44
C LEU A 127 -8.42 -9.47 -4.85
N LYS A 128 -7.19 -9.23 -5.34
CA LYS A 128 -6.76 -9.71 -6.65
C LYS A 128 -6.85 -11.23 -6.74
N ALA A 129 -6.27 -11.95 -5.77
CA ALA A 129 -6.27 -13.42 -5.76
C ALA A 129 -7.69 -14.00 -5.67
N GLY A 130 -8.56 -13.38 -4.85
CA GLY A 130 -9.96 -13.78 -4.73
C GLY A 130 -10.73 -13.61 -6.03
N ARG A 131 -10.57 -12.46 -6.71
CA ARG A 131 -11.24 -12.21 -7.99
C ARG A 131 -10.76 -13.13 -9.10
N GLU A 132 -9.45 -13.35 -9.21
CA GLU A 132 -8.90 -14.30 -10.19
C GLU A 132 -9.46 -15.70 -10.00
N ALA A 133 -9.62 -16.17 -8.76
CA ALA A 133 -10.19 -17.49 -8.50
C ALA A 133 -11.69 -17.61 -8.79
N LEU A 134 -12.44 -16.50 -8.87
CA LEU A 134 -13.87 -16.46 -9.21
C LEU A 134 -14.11 -16.33 -10.72
N GLU A 135 -13.09 -15.95 -11.48
CA GLU A 135 -13.13 -15.82 -12.94
C GLU A 135 -12.67 -17.10 -13.67
N ASP A 136 -12.05 -18.05 -12.94
CA ASP A 136 -11.65 -19.40 -13.39
C ASP A 136 -12.84 -20.36 -13.58
#